data_AF-A0ABD0QVJ2-F1
#
_entry.id   AF-A0ABD0QVJ2-F1
#
_cell.length_a   1.000
_cell.length_b   1.000
_cell.length_c   1.000
_cell.angle_alpha   90.00
_cell.angle_beta   90.00
_cell.angle_gamma   90.00
#
_symmetry.space_group_name_H-M   'P 1'
#
loop_
_entity.id
_entity.type
_entity.pdbx_description
1 polymer ?
#
loop_
_entity_poly.entity_id
_entity_poly.type
_entity_poly.pdbx_seq_one_letter_code
_entity_poly.pdbx_strand_id
1 'polypeptide(L)' 'LDISTWDLACQFNNTDHHTELNGTDRLIVRRGQAFTINLYLNSGSYQPGYTQLHITAET' A
#
# COMPACT_ATOMS: atom_id res chain seq x y z
N LEU A 1 12.45 -1.52 11.02
CA LEU A 1 12.40 -0.62 9.85
C LEU A 1 12.09 0.78 10.35
N ASP A 2 12.82 1.78 9.87
CA ASP A 2 12.53 3.19 10.16
C ASP A 2 11.73 3.78 9.00
N ILE A 3 10.40 3.78 9.13
CA ILE A 3 9.45 4.22 8.10
C ILE A 3 9.32 5.74 8.18
N SER A 4 9.57 6.42 7.05
CA SER A 4 9.41 7.87 6.94
C SER A 4 7.97 8.25 6.59
N THR A 5 7.43 7.65 5.53
CA THR A 5 6.09 7.87 5.03
C THR A 5 5.61 6.65 4.25
N TRP A 6 4.35 6.66 3.86
CA TRP A 6 3.73 5.65 3.03
C TRP A 6 2.84 6.29 1.98
N ASP A 7 2.55 5.54 0.93
CA ASP A 7 1.62 5.92 -0.14
C ASP A 7 0.78 4.69 -0.51
N LEU A 8 -0.54 4.87 -0.59
CA LEU A 8 -1.48 3.81 -0.99
C LEU A 8 -1.63 3.70 -2.51
N ALA A 9 -0.83 4.44 -3.28
CA ALA A 9 -0.85 4.41 -4.73
C ALA A 9 -2.27 4.55 -5.31
N CYS A 10 -3.10 5.42 -4.71
CA CYS A 10 -4.55 5.44 -4.96
C CYS A 10 -4.90 5.57 -6.45
N GLN A 11 -4.17 6.38 -7.21
CA GLN A 11 -4.38 6.50 -8.65
C GLN A 11 -4.16 5.17 -9.38
N PHE A 12 -3.06 4.47 -9.08
CA PHE A 12 -2.71 3.20 -9.70
C PHE A 12 -3.70 2.11 -9.27
N ASN A 13 -3.88 1.94 -7.96
CA ASN A 13 -4.75 0.89 -7.42
C ASN A 13 -6.19 1.09 -7.87
N ASN A 14 -6.75 2.30 -7.80
CA ASN A 14 -8.14 2.50 -8.19
C ASN A 14 -8.35 2.23 -9.69
N THR A 15 -7.38 2.59 -10.55
CA THR A 15 -7.44 2.28 -11.98
C THR A 15 -7.37 0.76 -12.21
N ASP A 16 -6.44 0.05 -11.55
CA ASP A 16 -6.30 -1.41 -11.68
C ASP A 16 -7.53 -2.17 -11.15
N HIS A 17 -8.13 -1.66 -10.08
CA HIS A 17 -9.36 -2.21 -9.50
C HIS A 17 -10.65 -1.73 -10.18
N HIS A 18 -10.57 -0.88 -11.20
CA HIS A 18 -11.73 -0.32 -11.90
C HIS A 18 -12.71 0.37 -10.92
N THR A 19 -12.17 1.25 -10.09
CA THR A 19 -12.88 2.04 -9.06
C THR A 19 -12.61 3.55 -9.15
N GLU A 20 -11.80 3.99 -10.11
CA GLU A 20 -11.38 5.38 -10.35
C GLU A 20 -12.54 6.34 -10.63
N LEU A 21 -13.68 5.83 -11.11
CA LEU A 21 -14.92 6.62 -11.27
C LEU A 21 -15.48 7.15 -9.94
N ASN A 22 -15.04 6.62 -8.80
CA ASN A 22 -15.39 7.11 -7.45
C ASN A 22 -14.39 8.16 -6.93
N GLY A 23 -13.47 8.63 -7.78
CA GLY A 23 -12.34 9.46 -7.41
C GLY A 23 -11.11 8.63 -7.02
N THR A 24 -9.96 9.32 -6.96
CA THR A 24 -8.66 8.71 -6.65
C THR A 24 -8.00 9.31 -5.41
N ASP A 25 -8.71 10.15 -4.66
CA ASP A 25 -8.25 10.72 -3.39
C ASP A 25 -8.23 9.70 -2.24
N ARG A 26 -8.97 8.59 -2.39
CA ARG A 26 -9.05 7.51 -1.41
C ARG A 26 -8.84 6.17 -2.09
N LEU A 27 -8.22 5.24 -1.39
CA LEU A 27 -8.04 3.88 -1.87
C LEU A 27 -9.38 3.13 -1.84
N ILE A 28 -9.83 2.65 -3.00
CA ILE A 28 -11.02 1.81 -3.13
C ILE A 28 -10.64 0.57 -3.91
N VAL A 29 -10.62 -0.58 -3.25
CA VAL A 29 -10.17 -1.85 -3.83
C VAL A 29 -11.31 -2.85 -3.90
N ARG A 30 -11.15 -3.84 -4.79
CA ARG A 30 -12.04 -5.00 -4.89
C ARG A 30 -11.41 -6.19 -4.19
N ARG A 31 -12.19 -6.87 -3.34
CA ARG A 31 -11.76 -8.09 -2.64
C ARG A 31 -11.28 -9.15 -3.64
N GLY A 32 -10.26 -9.92 -3.25
CA GLY A 32 -9.72 -11.02 -4.08
C GLY A 32 -8.75 -10.58 -5.18
N GLN A 33 -8.47 -9.28 -5.30
CA GLN A 33 -7.44 -8.73 -6.18
C GLN A 33 -6.36 -8.05 -5.31
N ALA A 34 -5.09 -8.24 -5.67
CA ALA A 34 -3.97 -7.63 -4.96
C ALA A 34 -3.92 -6.12 -5.23
N PHE A 35 -3.39 -5.36 -4.26
CA PHE A 35 -3.17 -3.91 -4.38
C PHE A 35 -1.79 -3.55 -3.81
N THR A 36 -1.32 -2.35 -4.14
CA THR A 36 0.03 -1.89 -3.78
C THR A 36 0.01 -0.90 -2.62
N ILE A 37 0.94 -1.06 -1.68
CA ILE A 37 1.27 -0.03 -0.68
C ILE A 37 2.77 0.24 -0.79
N ASN A 38 3.14 1.50 -0.99
CA ASN A 38 4.53 1.95 -1.01
C ASN A 38 4.94 2.41 0.39
N LEU A 39 6.05 1.88 0.89
CA LEU A 39 6.66 2.33 2.15
C LEU A 39 8.01 2.99 1.85
N TYR A 40 8.19 4.22 2.32
CA TYR A 40 9.44 4.95 2.22
C TYR A 40 10.16 4.88 3.56
N LEU A 41 11.47 4.65 3.54
CA LEU A 41 12.28 4.49 4.75
C LEU A 41 13.20 5.70 4.90
N ASN A 42 13.39 6.18 6.13
CA ASN A 42 14.39 7.22 6.41
C ASN A 42 15.81 6.67 6.22
N SER A 43 16.01 5.39 6.57
CA SER A 43 17.30 4.72 6.49
C SER A 43 17.15 3.20 6.44
N GLY A 44 18.19 2.53 5.93
CA GLY A 44 18.21 1.08 5.76
C GLY A 44 17.32 0.58 4.63
N SER A 45 17.14 -0.74 4.57
CA SER A 45 16.27 -1.40 3.61
C SER A 45 15.58 -2.60 4.26
N TYR A 46 14.47 -3.04 3.69
CA TYR A 46 13.92 -4.34 4.05
C TYR A 46 14.89 -5.45 3.63
N GLN A 47 15.20 -6.36 4.56
CA GLN A 47 16.02 -7.54 4.33
C GLN A 47 15.19 -8.78 4.65
N PRO A 48 14.78 -9.56 3.63
CA PRO A 48 14.03 -10.80 3.84
C PRO A 48 14.76 -11.73 4.82
N GLY A 49 14.04 -12.26 5.81
CA GLY A 49 14.58 -13.18 6.82
C GLY A 49 15.25 -12.51 8.03
N TYR A 50 15.61 -11.23 7.95
CA TYR A 50 16.18 -10.46 9.06
C TYR A 50 15.22 -9.40 9.58
N THR A 51 14.40 -8.86 8.70
CA THR A 51 13.43 -7.81 8.99
C THR A 51 12.02 -8.39 8.95
N GLN A 52 11.19 -8.05 9.92
CA GLN A 52 9.77 -8.39 9.92
C GLN A 52 8.93 -7.16 9.60
N LEU A 53 7.90 -7.36 8.78
CA LEU A 53 6.87 -6.38 8.47
C LEU A 53 5.53 -7.09 8.60
N HIS A 54 4.67 -6.57 9.49
CA HIS A 54 3.32 -7.07 9.68
C HIS A 54 2.33 -5.96 9.32
N ILE A 55 1.32 -6.30 8.53
CA ILE A 55 0.21 -5.40 8.18
C ILE A 55 -1.04 -6.00 8.81
N THR A 56 -1.69 -5.24 9.69
CA THR A 56 -2.95 -5.61 10.32
C THR A 56 -4.06 -4.76 9.71
N ALA A 57 -5.17 -5.40 9.33
CA ALA A 57 -6.39 -4.73 8.87
C ALA A 57 -7.55 -5.13 9.78
N GLU A 58 -8.37 -4.15 10.16
CA GLU A 58 -9.51 -4.32 11.06
C GLU A 58 -10.73 -3.61 10.44
N THR A 59 -11.93 -4.09 10.74
CA THR A 59 -13.21 -3.58 10.21
C THR A 59 -14.25 -3.43 11.30
#